data_AF-A0A7Y4S6I4-F1
#
_entry.id   AF-A0A7Y4S6I4-F1
#
_cell.length_a   1.000
_cell.length_b   1.000
_cell.length_c   1.000
_cell.angle_alpha   90.00
_cell.angle_beta   90.00
_cell.angle_gamma   90.00
#
_symmetry.space_group_name_H-M   'P 1'
#
loop_
_entity.id
_entity.type
_entity.pdbx_description
1 polymer ?
#
loop_
_entity_poly.entity_id
_entity_poly.type
_entity_poly.pdbx_seq_one_letter_code
_entity_poly.pdbx_strand_id
1 'polypeptide(L)' 'MTTSTLVFLLAMTAIFIVFMVLGIFWAIKSGQFDDLDGPAQRILMDEDDPMLPSVADEQADCVTHPK' A
#
# COMPACT_ATOMS: atom_id res chain seq x y z
N MET A 1 25.99 -21.92 -28.57
CA MET A 1 24.55 -21.59 -28.70
C MET A 1 23.92 -21.03 -27.41
N THR A 2 24.71 -20.57 -26.43
CA THR A 2 24.21 -20.10 -25.12
C THR A 2 24.49 -18.63 -24.86
N THR A 3 25.52 -18.07 -25.50
CA THR A 3 25.93 -16.66 -25.35
C THR A 3 24.84 -15.68 -25.79
N SER A 4 24.16 -15.94 -26.91
CA SER A 4 23.07 -15.08 -27.39
C SER A 4 21.88 -15.03 -26.41
N THR A 5 21.54 -16.15 -25.78
CA THR A 5 20.46 -16.23 -24.77
C THR A 5 20.84 -15.45 -23.52
N LEU A 6 22.09 -15.56 -23.06
CA LEU A 6 22.57 -14.80 -21.90
C LEU A 6 22.52 -13.29 -22.15
N VAL A 7 22.96 -12.84 -23.32
CA VAL A 7 22.90 -11.42 -23.71
C VAL A 7 21.46 -10.92 -23.79
N PHE A 8 20.54 -11.73 -24.34
CA PHE A 8 19.12 -11.39 -24.41
C PHE A 8 18.51 -11.22 -23.01
N LEU A 9 18.74 -12.17 -22.09
CA LEU A 9 18.24 -12.09 -20.73
C LEU A 9 18.81 -10.89 -19.98
N LEU A 10 20.11 -10.62 -20.12
CA LEU A 10 20.77 -9.49 -19.48
C LEU A 10 20.21 -8.15 -19.99
N ALA A 11 20.00 -8.01 -21.30
CA ALA A 11 19.39 -6.83 -21.88
C ALA A 11 17.94 -6.63 -21.40
N MET A 12 17.15 -7.71 -21.34
CA MET A 12 15.78 -7.66 -20.84
C MET A 12 15.74 -7.18 -19.38
N THR A 13 16.56 -7.77 -18.50
CA THR A 13 16.63 -7.35 -17.10
C THR A 13 17.09 -5.90 -16.94
N ALA A 14 18.07 -5.45 -17.72
CA ALA A 14 18.52 -4.06 -17.69
C ALA A 14 17.39 -3.08 -18.01
N ILE A 15 16.53 -3.40 -18.99
CA ILE A 15 15.35 -2.61 -19.32
C ILE A 15 14.37 -2.54 -18.15
N PHE A 16 14.09 -3.67 -17.48
CA PHE A 16 13.24 -3.69 -16.28
C PHE A 16 13.79 -2.83 -15.15
N ILE A 17 15.09 -2.87 -14.90
CA ILE A 17 15.74 -2.04 -13.88
C ILE A 17 15.56 -0.55 -14.20
N VAL A 18 15.75 -0.15 -15.46
CA VAL A 18 15.54 1.25 -15.88
C VAL A 18 14.09 1.67 -15.63
N PHE A 19 13.11 0.86 -16.02
CA PHE A 19 11.69 1.15 -15.75
C PHE A 19 11.40 1.24 -14.24
N MET A 20 11.99 0.36 -13.43
CA MET A 20 11.83 0.38 -11.98
C MET A 20 12.37 1.68 -11.36
N VAL A 21 13.56 2.12 -11.77
CA VAL A 21 14.16 3.37 -11.30
C VAL A 21 13.32 4.57 -11.71
N LEU A 22 12.83 4.61 -12.96
CA LEU A 22 11.94 5.68 -13.42
C LEU A 22 10.62 5.69 -12.65
N GLY A 23 10.05 4.51 -12.37
CA GLY A 23 8.83 4.37 -11.58
C GLY A 23 9.00 4.88 -10.15
N ILE A 24 10.11 4.52 -9.49
CA ILE A 24 10.43 5.00 -8.13
C ILE A 24 10.63 6.52 -8.14
N PHE A 25 11.39 7.05 -9.10
CA PHE A 25 11.63 8.49 -9.19
C PHE A 25 10.33 9.28 -9.43
N TRP A 26 9.42 8.73 -10.24
CA TRP A 26 8.09 9.29 -10.45
C TRP A 26 7.23 9.24 -9.17
N ALA A 27 7.24 8.13 -8.45
CA ALA A 27 6.50 7.97 -7.19
C ALA A 27 6.97 8.94 -6.10
N ILE A 28 8.29 9.15 -5.98
CA ILE A 28 8.89 10.14 -5.08
C ILE A 28 8.41 11.54 -5.46
N LYS A 29 8.48 11.93 -6.74
CA LYS A 29 8.01 13.23 -7.21
C LYS A 29 6.50 13.43 -6.99
N SER A 30 5.72 12.36 -7.04
CA SER A 30 4.27 12.39 -6.85
C SER A 30 3.84 12.47 -5.37
N GLY A 31 4.77 12.42 -4.42
CA GLY A 31 4.44 12.47 -2.99
C GLY A 31 3.69 11.25 -2.47
N GLN A 32 3.78 10.09 -3.15
CA GLN A 32 3.05 8.87 -2.74
C GLN A 32 3.46 8.36 -1.35
N PHE A 33 4.65 8.74 -0.88
CA PHE A 33 5.17 8.35 0.43
C PHE A 33 4.72 9.28 1.58
N ASP A 34 4.05 10.39 1.27
CA ASP A 34 3.63 11.38 2.29
C ASP A 34 2.41 10.89 3.10
N ASP A 35 1.68 9.88 2.62
CA ASP A 35 0.50 9.28 3.29
C ASP A 35 0.80 7.92 3.96
N LEU A 36 2.09 7.58 4.16
CA LEU A 36 2.47 6.38 4.91
C LEU A 36 2.18 6.48 6.42
N ASP A 37 1.96 7.69 6.93
CA ASP A 37 1.48 7.94 8.30
C ASP A 37 -0.05 7.71 8.46
N GLY A 38 -0.76 7.37 7.38
CA GLY A 38 -2.22 7.39 7.33
C GLY A 38 -2.95 6.26 8.07
N PRO A 39 -2.70 4.96 7.85
CA PRO A 39 -3.55 3.89 8.40
C PRO A 39 -2.89 3.00 9.47
N ALA A 40 -1.61 2.65 9.30
CA ALA A 40 -0.93 1.69 10.18
C ALA A 40 -0.62 2.27 11.57
N GLN A 41 -0.42 3.59 11.66
CA GLN A 41 -0.14 4.30 12.90
C GLN A 41 -1.37 4.42 13.82
N ARG A 42 -2.58 4.34 13.27
CA ARG A 42 -3.82 4.34 14.06
C ARG A 42 -4.02 3.00 14.78
N ILE A 43 -3.81 1.88 14.09
CA ILE A 43 -3.95 0.52 14.68
C ILE A 43 -3.05 0.30 15.91
N LEU A 44 -1.86 0.89 15.96
CA LEU A 44 -0.93 0.78 17.11
C LEU A 44 -1.18 1.80 18.23
N MET A 45 -1.89 2.89 17.95
CA MET A 45 -2.15 3.99 18.89
C MET A 45 -3.62 4.05 19.37
N ASP A 46 -4.51 3.26 18.77
CA ASP A 46 -5.94 3.16 19.12
C ASP A 46 -6.21 2.31 20.39
N GLU A 47 -5.21 1.62 20.93
CA GLU A 47 -5.32 0.79 22.15
C GLU A 47 -5.33 1.60 23.46
N ASP A 48 -4.92 2.87 23.42
CA ASP A 48 -4.83 3.76 24.59
C ASP A 48 -6.08 4.64 24.79
N ASP A 49 -7.17 4.44 24.03
CA ASP A 49 -8.41 5.18 24.22
C ASP A 49 -9.35 4.47 25.25
N PRO A 50 -9.51 5.02 26.48
CA PRO A 50 -10.43 4.46 27.48
C PRO A 50 -11.92 4.61 27.10
N MET A 51 -12.25 5.16 25.93
CA MET A 51 -13.60 5.45 25.48
C MET A 51 -14.08 4.68 24.25
N LEU A 52 -13.57 3.49 23.93
CA LEU A 52 -14.21 2.65 22.91
C LEU A 52 -15.49 1.99 23.49
N PRO A 53 -16.72 2.47 23.21
CA PRO A 53 -17.89 1.61 23.35
C PRO A 53 -17.67 0.44 22.38
N SER A 54 -17.84 -0.77 22.87
CA SER A 54 -17.73 -1.96 22.03
C SER A 54 -18.62 -1.77 20.81
N VAL A 55 -18.10 -2.15 19.65
CA VAL A 55 -18.76 -2.17 18.33
C VAL A 55 -20.05 -3.02 18.29
N ALA A 56 -20.57 -3.46 19.44
CA ALA A 56 -21.84 -4.15 19.58
C ALA A 56 -23.07 -3.24 19.34
N ASP A 57 -22.93 -1.91 19.44
CA ASP A 57 -24.09 -1.01 19.42
C ASP A 57 -24.44 -0.46 18.02
N GLU A 58 -23.49 -0.34 17.08
CA GLU A 58 -23.78 0.21 15.73
C GLU A 58 -24.37 -0.83 14.75
N GLN A 59 -24.13 -2.12 14.99
CA GLN A 59 -24.80 -3.19 14.22
C GLN A 59 -26.30 -3.36 14.56
N ALA A 60 -26.80 -2.68 15.61
CA ALA A 60 -28.23 -2.63 15.92
C ALA A 60 -29.02 -1.59 15.09
N ASP A 61 -28.35 -0.61 14.47
CA ASP A 61 -29.05 0.44 13.69
C ASP A 61 -29.40 -0.03 12.28
N CYS A 62 -28.59 -0.90 11.68
CA CYS A 62 -28.92 -1.56 10.40
C CYS A 62 -30.11 -2.53 10.48
N VAL A 63 -30.54 -2.93 11.68
CA VAL A 63 -31.68 -3.85 11.89
C VAL A 63 -32.97 -3.10 12.23
N THR A 64 -32.89 -1.85 12.72
CA THR A 64 -34.06 -1.15 13.28
C THR A 64 -34.66 -0.06 12.39
N HIS A 65 -33.99 0.37 11.31
CA HIS A 65 -34.60 1.28 10.35
C HIS A 65 -34.83 0.66 8.96
N PRO A 66 -36.06 0.19 8.66
CA PRO A 66 -36.43 -0.20 7.30
C PRO A 66 -36.55 1.06 6.42
N LYS A 67 -36.15 0.94 5.15
CA LYS A 67 -36.74 1.70 4.05
C LYS A 67 -37.29 0.71 3.04
#